data_AF-A0A519WBS1-F1
#
_entry.id   AF-A0A519WBS1-F1
#
_cell.length_a   1.000
_cell.length_b   1.000
_cell.length_c   1.000
_cell.angle_alpha   90.00
_cell.angle_beta   90.00
_cell.angle_gamma   90.00
#
_symmetry.space_group_name_H-M   'P 1'
#
loop_
_entity.id
_entity.type
_entity.pdbx_description
1 polymer ?
#
loop_
_entity_poly.entity_id
_entity_poly.type
_entity_poly.pdbx_seq_one_letter_code
_entity_poly.pdbx_strand_id
1 'polypeptide(L)'
;MANKKIIILLLTLLAYSTQAQFKIGSTTTSASPTSIMELESNNRGFLPPRIFLNNNLMLLNGNKPLDGTIVFNTNFADTMGGLCSWHNGKWNKVIEANRAGSLTNFIQVDNDNQQILQGGRNNDLNFASVIRYQLQPGMTTMFGTNANEISIPTSGLYCISALVT
;
A
#
# COMPACT_ATOMS: atom_id res chain seq x y z
N MET A 1 50.09 -31.61 30.42
CA MET A 1 48.93 -30.69 30.59
C MET A 1 48.77 -29.67 29.45
N ALA A 2 49.84 -29.25 28.75
CA ALA A 2 49.77 -28.26 27.66
C ALA A 2 48.93 -28.71 26.44
N ASN A 3 49.04 -29.98 26.03
CA ASN A 3 48.36 -30.49 24.82
C ASN A 3 46.83 -30.45 24.92
N LYS A 4 46.27 -30.67 26.12
CA LYS A 4 44.82 -30.64 26.36
C LYS A 4 44.26 -29.21 26.25
N LYS A 5 45.04 -28.20 26.68
CA LYS A 5 44.68 -26.77 26.56
C LYS A 5 44.70 -26.30 25.10
N ILE A 6 45.67 -26.75 24.31
CA ILE A 6 45.78 -26.44 22.88
C ILE A 6 44.59 -27.01 22.10
N ILE A 7 44.19 -28.26 22.38
CA ILE A 7 43.03 -28.89 21.72
C ILE A 7 41.73 -28.12 22.04
N ILE A 8 41.53 -27.72 23.30
CA ILE A 8 40.36 -26.94 23.71
C ILE A 8 40.33 -25.57 23.00
N LEU A 9 41.47 -24.89 22.92
CA LEU A 9 41.59 -23.61 22.22
C LEU A 9 41.25 -23.75 20.73
N LEU A 10 41.74 -24.82 20.08
CA LEU A 10 41.46 -25.09 18.67
C LEU A 10 39.96 -25.34 18.44
N LEU A 11 39.33 -26.17 19.27
CA LEU A 11 37.89 -26.43 19.22
C LEU A 11 37.06 -25.15 19.44
N THR A 12 37.48 -24.26 20.34
CA THR A 12 36.78 -22.98 20.52
C THR A 12 36.92 -22.08 19.30
N LEU A 13 38.10 -21.98 18.69
CA LEU A 13 38.31 -21.17 17.47
C LEU A 13 37.47 -21.67 16.29
N LEU A 14 37.35 -22.99 16.13
CA LEU A 14 36.52 -23.63 15.11
C LEU A 14 35.02 -23.43 15.36
N ALA A 15 34.58 -23.32 16.61
CA ALA A 15 33.18 -23.02 16.94
C ALA A 15 32.80 -21.56 16.66
N TYR A 16 33.75 -20.61 16.72
CA TYR A 16 33.50 -19.20 16.41
C TYR A 16 33.40 -18.90 14.91
N SER A 17 33.90 -19.78 14.03
CA SER A 17 33.91 -19.53 12.58
C SER A 17 32.63 -19.99 11.86
N THR A 18 31.67 -20.59 12.56
CA THR A 18 30.41 -21.04 11.96
C THR A 18 29.41 -19.88 11.84
N GLN A 19 29.09 -19.50 10.61
CA GLN A 19 28.03 -18.55 10.29
C GLN A 19 26.71 -19.33 10.14
N ALA A 20 25.75 -19.11 11.04
CA ALA A 20 24.44 -19.78 10.98
C ALA A 20 23.42 -18.91 10.22
N GLN A 21 23.46 -18.97 8.89
CA GLN A 21 22.42 -18.36 8.04
C GLN A 21 21.33 -19.39 7.75
N PHE A 22 20.05 -18.99 7.86
CA PHE A 22 18.92 -19.92 7.72
C PHE A 22 18.15 -19.65 6.42
N LYS A 23 18.33 -20.53 5.42
CA LYS A 23 17.54 -20.53 4.19
C LYS A 23 16.50 -21.64 4.22
N ILE A 24 15.25 -21.30 3.90
CA ILE A 24 14.21 -22.27 3.59
C ILE A 24 13.83 -22.06 2.13
N GLY A 25 14.19 -23.01 1.26
CA GLY A 25 13.85 -22.95 -0.16
C GLY A 25 14.28 -24.18 -0.94
N SER A 26 14.01 -24.19 -2.24
CA SER A 26 14.27 -25.33 -3.12
C SER A 26 15.62 -25.28 -3.85
N THR A 27 16.34 -24.16 -3.80
CA THR A 27 17.64 -24.01 -4.46
C THR A 27 18.80 -24.31 -3.52
N THR A 28 19.88 -24.85 -4.07
CA THR A 28 21.12 -25.20 -3.36
C THR A 28 22.07 -24.01 -3.18
N THR A 29 21.65 -22.81 -3.56
CA THR A 29 22.45 -21.59 -3.41
C THR A 29 22.43 -21.12 -1.96
N SER A 30 23.58 -20.63 -1.50
CA SER A 30 23.70 -19.98 -0.20
C SER A 30 22.75 -18.78 -0.10
N ALA A 31 22.25 -18.51 1.11
CA ALA A 31 21.47 -17.30 1.38
C ALA A 31 22.29 -16.04 1.05
N SER A 32 21.60 -14.92 0.82
CA SER A 32 22.26 -13.63 0.65
C SER A 32 23.11 -13.28 1.88
N PRO A 33 24.37 -12.80 1.72
CA PRO A 33 25.24 -12.39 2.83
C PRO A 33 24.67 -11.29 3.72
N THR A 34 23.67 -10.53 3.24
CA THR A 34 23.00 -9.45 3.98
C THR A 34 21.71 -9.90 4.66
N SER A 35 21.38 -11.19 4.61
CA SER A 35 20.15 -11.75 5.17
C SER A 35 20.46 -12.75 6.28
N ILE A 36 19.77 -12.64 7.41
CA ILE A 36 19.83 -13.64 8.48
C ILE A 36 18.87 -14.81 8.16
N MET A 37 17.79 -14.53 7.43
CA MET A 37 16.77 -15.50 7.03
C MET A 37 16.28 -15.22 5.62
N GLU A 38 16.20 -16.26 4.78
CA GLU A 38 15.72 -16.18 3.40
C GLU A 38 14.67 -17.27 3.15
N LEU A 39 13.51 -16.87 2.59
CA LEU A 39 12.43 -17.77 2.17
C LEU A 39 12.32 -17.71 0.65
N GLU A 40 12.64 -18.82 -0.04
CA GLU A 40 12.65 -18.87 -1.49
C GLU A 40 11.72 -19.97 -2.02
N SER A 41 10.80 -19.61 -2.90
CA SER A 41 9.95 -20.56 -3.60
C SER A 41 9.41 -19.96 -4.90
N ASN A 42 9.28 -20.80 -5.93
CA ASN A 42 8.74 -20.39 -7.23
C ASN A 42 7.21 -20.53 -7.29
N ASN A 43 6.58 -21.13 -6.27
CA ASN A 43 5.15 -21.47 -6.29
C ASN A 43 4.46 -21.42 -4.92
N ARG A 44 5.15 -20.98 -3.86
CA ARG A 44 4.58 -20.83 -2.50
C ARG A 44 4.94 -19.46 -1.95
N GLY A 45 4.03 -18.89 -1.17
CA GLY A 45 4.26 -17.64 -0.44
C GLY A 45 4.55 -17.88 1.04
N PHE A 46 4.97 -16.82 1.72
CA PHE A 46 5.00 -16.78 3.18
C PHE A 46 3.60 -16.46 3.71
N LEU A 47 3.05 -17.33 4.55
CA LEU A 47 1.80 -17.08 5.26
C LEU A 47 2.12 -16.62 6.69
N PRO A 48 2.07 -15.30 6.99
CA PRO A 48 2.32 -14.82 8.34
C PRO A 48 1.23 -15.32 9.32
N PRO A 49 1.47 -15.25 10.64
CA PRO A 49 0.48 -15.61 11.64
C PRO A 49 -0.85 -14.86 11.42
N ARG A 50 -1.96 -15.60 11.44
CA ARG A 50 -3.32 -15.07 11.32
C ARG A 50 -3.87 -14.77 12.70
N ILE A 51 -4.18 -13.51 12.98
CA ILE A 51 -4.63 -13.05 14.29
C ILE A 51 -5.90 -12.24 14.11
N PHE A 52 -6.90 -12.48 14.95
CA PHE A 52 -8.09 -11.65 15.02
C PHE A 52 -7.78 -10.42 15.89
N LEU A 53 -7.49 -9.27 15.28
CA LEU A 53 -7.19 -8.05 16.03
C LEU A 53 -8.49 -7.31 16.38
N ASN A 54 -8.78 -7.18 17.68
CA ASN A 54 -9.98 -6.47 18.16
C ASN A 54 -9.88 -4.94 18.00
N ASN A 55 -8.67 -4.39 17.97
CA ASN A 55 -8.38 -2.97 17.73
C ASN A 55 -6.90 -2.78 17.37
N ASN A 56 -6.52 -1.55 17.03
CA ASN A 56 -5.15 -1.20 16.64
C ASN A 56 -4.14 -1.16 17.79
N LEU A 57 -4.56 -1.26 19.05
CA LEU A 57 -3.69 -1.28 20.23
C LEU A 57 -3.59 -2.68 20.84
N MET A 58 -4.19 -3.70 20.22
CA MET A 58 -4.26 -5.04 20.77
C MET A 58 -2.86 -5.63 21.00
N LEU A 59 -2.59 -5.95 22.26
CA LEU A 59 -1.38 -6.65 22.68
C LEU A 59 -1.47 -8.14 22.31
N LEU A 60 -0.34 -8.75 21.99
CA LEU A 60 -0.26 -10.18 21.75
C LEU A 60 0.12 -10.88 23.05
N ASN A 61 -0.74 -11.76 23.56
CA ASN A 61 -0.55 -12.45 24.84
C ASN A 61 -0.20 -11.49 26.01
N GLY A 62 -0.83 -10.31 26.04
CA GLY A 62 -0.59 -9.29 27.08
C GLY A 62 0.70 -8.50 26.93
N ASN A 63 1.51 -8.75 25.89
CA ASN A 63 2.78 -8.05 25.65
C ASN A 63 2.69 -7.13 24.43
N LYS A 64 3.44 -6.02 24.51
CA LYS A 64 3.64 -5.12 23.37
C LYS A 64 4.47 -5.85 22.31
N PRO A 65 3.96 -6.00 21.07
CA PRO A 65 4.77 -6.52 19.98
C PRO A 65 6.00 -5.64 19.73
N LEU A 66 7.06 -6.24 19.17
CA LEU A 66 8.22 -5.48 18.74
C LEU A 66 7.90 -4.75 17.43
N ASP A 67 8.48 -3.56 17.27
CA ASP A 67 8.34 -2.81 16.03
C ASP A 67 8.88 -3.64 14.85
N GLY A 68 8.10 -3.70 13.78
CA GLY A 68 8.35 -4.57 12.62
C GLY A 68 7.69 -5.95 12.69
N THR A 69 6.95 -6.28 13.76
CA THR A 69 6.15 -7.53 13.80
C THR A 69 5.07 -7.50 12.72
N ILE A 70 4.94 -8.56 11.91
CA ILE A 70 3.96 -8.67 10.81
C ILE A 70 2.96 -9.78 11.10
N VAL A 71 1.67 -9.48 10.90
CA VAL A 71 0.56 -10.44 11.07
C VAL A 71 -0.48 -10.23 9.98
N PHE A 72 -1.29 -11.25 9.69
CA PHE A 72 -2.48 -11.10 8.88
C PHE A 72 -3.71 -10.95 9.79
N ASN A 73 -4.32 -9.78 9.78
CA ASN A 73 -5.51 -9.51 10.56
C ASN A 73 -6.75 -10.13 9.91
N THR A 74 -7.41 -11.04 10.62
CA THR A 74 -8.64 -11.71 10.17
C THR A 74 -9.92 -10.97 10.57
N ASN A 75 -9.82 -9.91 11.39
CA ASN A 75 -10.95 -9.03 11.67
C ASN A 75 -11.12 -8.02 10.52
N PHE A 76 -12.09 -8.30 9.63
CA PHE A 76 -12.46 -7.43 8.50
C PHE A 76 -13.59 -6.44 8.83
N ALA A 77 -14.12 -6.45 10.06
CA ALA A 77 -15.14 -5.49 10.47
C ALA A 77 -14.57 -4.06 10.57
N ASP A 78 -13.27 -3.95 10.85
CA ASP A 78 -12.53 -2.69 10.87
C ASP A 78 -11.77 -2.45 9.55
N THR A 79 -11.38 -1.20 9.30
CA THR A 79 -10.54 -0.79 8.14
C THR A 79 -9.14 -1.45 8.13
N MET A 80 -8.82 -2.21 9.18
CA MET A 80 -7.55 -2.89 9.43
C MET A 80 -7.51 -4.36 9.02
N GLY A 81 -8.54 -4.90 8.38
CA GLY A 81 -8.46 -6.25 7.81
C GLY A 81 -7.32 -6.36 6.78
N GLY A 82 -6.59 -7.48 6.78
CA GLY A 82 -5.46 -7.73 5.88
C GLY A 82 -4.08 -7.66 6.56
N LEU A 83 -3.02 -7.46 5.77
CA LEU A 83 -1.64 -7.46 6.28
C LEU A 83 -1.38 -6.25 7.18
N CYS A 84 -0.90 -6.49 8.40
CA CYS A 84 -0.63 -5.47 9.41
C CYS A 84 0.80 -5.59 9.94
N SER A 85 1.39 -4.44 10.27
CA SER A 85 2.69 -4.34 10.93
C SER A 85 2.57 -3.53 12.22
N TRP A 86 3.23 -3.97 13.28
CA TRP A 86 3.32 -3.21 14.52
C TRP A 86 4.40 -2.14 14.41
N HIS A 87 4.05 -0.89 14.67
CA HIS A 87 5.01 0.22 14.71
C HIS A 87 4.46 1.38 15.54
N ASN A 88 5.32 2.06 16.29
CA ASN A 88 4.95 3.21 17.13
C ASN A 88 3.79 2.90 18.11
N GLY A 89 3.78 1.69 18.66
CA GLY A 89 2.81 1.30 19.69
C GLY A 89 1.40 0.98 19.20
N LYS A 90 1.23 0.75 17.90
CA LYS A 90 -0.04 0.34 17.31
C LYS A 90 0.17 -0.57 16.10
N TRP A 91 -0.85 -1.35 15.77
CA TRP A 91 -0.98 -2.00 14.48
C TRP A 91 -1.24 -0.95 13.41
N ASN A 92 -0.49 -1.04 12.31
CA ASN A 92 -0.66 -0.24 11.12
C ASN A 92 -0.91 -1.21 9.97
N LYS A 93 -2.00 -1.00 9.23
CA LYS A 93 -2.26 -1.76 8.02
C LYS A 93 -1.14 -1.48 7.01
N VAL A 94 -0.49 -2.52 6.52
CA VAL A 94 0.45 -2.41 5.42
C VAL A 94 -0.41 -2.14 4.19
N ILE A 95 -0.28 -0.94 3.64
CA ILE A 95 -1.14 -0.43 2.58
C ILE A 95 -1.16 -1.43 1.42
N GLU A 96 -2.33 -1.96 1.09
CA GLU A 96 -2.57 -2.48 -0.25
C GLU A 96 -2.58 -1.27 -1.17
N ALA A 97 -1.50 -1.07 -1.92
CA ALA A 97 -1.42 -0.02 -2.93
C ALA A 97 -2.33 -0.32 -4.13
N ASN A 98 -3.52 -0.86 -3.91
CA ASN A 98 -4.65 -0.59 -4.80
C ASN A 98 -5.18 0.79 -4.45
N ARG A 99 -4.36 1.82 -4.72
CA ARG A 99 -4.89 3.13 -5.06
C ARG A 99 -5.53 2.95 -6.43
N ALA A 100 -6.75 2.40 -6.48
CA ALA A 100 -7.66 2.77 -7.55
C ALA A 100 -7.84 4.29 -7.41
N GLY A 101 -6.97 5.06 -8.06
CA GLY A 101 -6.83 6.51 -7.93
C GLY A 101 -5.65 6.95 -7.05
N SER A 102 -4.49 7.17 -7.65
CA SER A 102 -3.56 8.17 -7.14
C SER A 102 -3.81 9.48 -7.90
N LEU A 103 -4.18 10.52 -7.15
CA LEU A 103 -4.51 11.84 -7.68
C LEU A 103 -3.35 12.41 -8.50
N THR A 104 -3.64 12.81 -9.74
CA THR A 104 -2.82 13.77 -10.46
C THR A 104 -3.73 14.90 -10.94
N ASN A 105 -3.54 16.09 -10.38
CA ASN A 105 -4.03 17.31 -11.00
C ASN A 105 -3.10 17.58 -12.18
N PHE A 106 -3.52 17.21 -13.39
CA PHE A 106 -2.86 17.67 -14.60
C PHE A 106 -3.87 18.40 -15.47
N ILE A 107 -3.42 19.48 -16.10
CA ILE A 107 -4.13 20.12 -17.20
C ILE A 107 -3.56 19.46 -18.45
N GLN A 108 -4.37 18.67 -19.15
CA GLN A 108 -4.03 18.18 -20.48
C GLN A 108 -4.58 19.14 -21.52
N VAL A 109 -3.70 19.58 -22.42
CA VAL A 109 -4.03 20.42 -23.57
C VAL A 109 -3.93 19.55 -24.81
N ASP A 110 -5.04 18.99 -25.25
CA ASP A 110 -5.12 18.29 -26.53
C ASP A 110 -5.61 19.27 -27.60
N ASN A 111 -4.75 19.55 -28.58
CA ASN A 111 -5.15 20.23 -29.80
C ASN A 111 -5.39 19.17 -30.88
N ASP A 112 -6.64 18.73 -31.01
CA ASP A 112 -7.00 17.71 -32.00
C ASP A 112 -7.10 18.29 -33.43
N ASN A 113 -6.92 19.60 -33.61
CA ASN A 113 -6.81 20.25 -34.92
C ASN A 113 -5.89 21.49 -34.87
N GLN A 114 -5.15 21.72 -35.96
CA GLN A 114 -4.27 22.88 -36.14
C GLN A 114 -5.07 24.20 -36.06
N GLN A 115 -4.86 24.99 -35.00
CA GLN A 115 -5.46 26.32 -34.85
C GLN A 115 -4.59 27.37 -35.56
N ILE A 116 -5.04 27.91 -36.69
CA ILE A 116 -4.32 28.94 -37.46
C ILE A 116 -4.67 30.33 -36.88
N LEU A 117 -3.67 31.01 -36.32
CA LEU A 117 -3.77 32.41 -35.88
C LEU A 117 -3.44 33.33 -37.06
N GLN A 118 -4.42 34.04 -37.61
CA GLN A 118 -4.16 34.98 -38.72
C GLN A 118 -3.83 36.39 -38.20
N GLY A 119 -3.00 37.13 -38.96
CA GLY A 119 -2.50 38.44 -38.56
C GLY A 119 -3.59 39.50 -38.37
N GLY A 120 -3.94 39.76 -37.11
CA GLY A 120 -4.91 40.74 -36.65
C GLY A 120 -5.04 40.63 -35.12
N ARG A 121 -5.38 41.72 -34.43
CA ARG A 121 -5.53 41.69 -32.97
C ARG A 121 -6.79 40.89 -32.60
N ASN A 122 -6.68 40.08 -31.54
CA ASN A 122 -7.71 39.19 -30.96
C ASN A 122 -7.97 37.89 -31.73
N ASN A 123 -6.96 37.02 -31.80
CA ASN A 123 -7.22 35.62 -32.09
C ASN A 123 -7.51 34.90 -30.76
N ASP A 124 -8.75 34.47 -30.55
CA ASP A 124 -9.13 33.69 -29.38
C ASP A 124 -8.79 32.21 -29.61
N LEU A 125 -7.89 31.67 -28.79
CA LEU A 125 -7.62 30.24 -28.75
C LEU A 125 -8.79 29.55 -28.03
N ASN A 126 -9.52 28.69 -28.75
CA ASN A 126 -10.66 27.98 -28.18
C ASN A 126 -10.16 26.66 -27.54
N PHE A 127 -10.33 26.55 -26.22
CA PHE A 127 -10.04 25.34 -25.47
C PHE A 127 -11.36 24.70 -25.02
N ALA A 128 -11.62 23.46 -25.46
CA ALA A 128 -12.76 22.71 -24.96
C ALA A 128 -12.47 22.20 -23.54
N SER A 129 -13.24 22.65 -22.54
CA SER A 129 -13.17 22.10 -21.20
C SER A 129 -13.79 20.70 -21.17
N VAL A 130 -12.99 19.65 -21.03
CA VAL A 130 -13.50 18.29 -20.79
C VAL A 130 -13.61 18.07 -19.28
N ILE A 131 -14.83 18.09 -18.75
CA ILE A 131 -15.10 17.76 -17.34
C ILE A 131 -15.44 16.26 -17.26
N ARG A 132 -14.58 15.46 -16.62
CA ARG A 132 -14.88 14.06 -16.30
C ARG A 132 -14.99 13.92 -14.78
N TYR A 133 -16.20 13.69 -14.28
CA TYR A 133 -16.43 13.39 -12.87
C TYR A 133 -16.18 11.89 -12.61
N GLN A 134 -15.13 11.53 -11.87
CA GLN A 134 -15.01 10.18 -11.31
C GLN A 134 -15.51 10.18 -9.87
N LEU A 135 -16.67 9.57 -9.66
CA LEU A 135 -17.25 9.35 -8.34
C LEU A 135 -16.54 8.19 -7.63
N GLN A 136 -16.49 8.22 -6.30
CA GLN A 136 -16.01 7.11 -5.49
C GLN A 136 -16.90 5.87 -5.73
N PRO A 137 -16.33 4.64 -5.77
CA PRO A 137 -17.11 3.43 -6.00
C PRO A 137 -18.28 3.31 -5.02
N GLY A 138 -19.49 3.12 -5.55
CA GLY A 138 -20.73 2.97 -4.76
C GLY A 138 -21.51 4.27 -4.53
N MET A 139 -21.01 5.43 -4.97
CA MET A 139 -21.78 6.68 -4.92
C MET A 139 -22.62 6.87 -6.18
N THR A 140 -23.85 7.35 -6.01
CA THR A 140 -24.71 7.77 -7.12
C THR A 140 -24.36 9.18 -7.58
N THR A 141 -24.58 9.48 -8.86
CA THR A 141 -24.38 10.82 -9.41
C THR A 141 -25.35 11.82 -8.79
N MET A 142 -24.90 13.07 -8.63
CA MET A 142 -25.75 14.14 -8.09
C MET A 142 -26.96 14.43 -9.00
N PHE A 143 -26.76 14.30 -10.30
CA PHE A 143 -27.83 14.32 -11.30
C PHE A 143 -28.11 12.87 -11.71
N GLY A 144 -29.29 12.36 -11.33
CA GLY A 144 -29.70 11.01 -11.68
C GLY A 144 -30.02 10.88 -13.17
N THR A 145 -30.27 9.66 -13.63
CA THR A 145 -30.77 9.41 -15.00
C THR A 145 -32.20 9.88 -15.21
N ASN A 146 -32.94 10.18 -14.13
CA ASN A 146 -34.26 10.78 -14.15
C ASN A 146 -34.11 12.30 -14.04
N ALA A 147 -34.63 13.03 -15.03
CA ALA A 147 -34.35 14.46 -15.24
C ALA A 147 -34.88 15.43 -14.17
N ASN A 148 -35.55 14.94 -13.11
CA ASN A 148 -36.31 15.76 -12.17
C ASN A 148 -35.82 15.66 -10.71
N GLU A 149 -34.73 14.93 -10.44
CA GLU A 149 -34.24 14.70 -9.08
C GLU A 149 -32.74 14.97 -8.96
N ILE A 150 -32.37 15.72 -7.92
CA ILE A 150 -30.98 15.93 -7.50
C ILE A 150 -30.75 15.10 -6.24
N SER A 151 -29.83 14.14 -6.32
CA SER A 151 -29.43 13.30 -5.19
C SER A 151 -28.19 13.87 -4.52
N ILE A 152 -28.20 14.04 -3.20
CA ILE A 152 -27.04 14.54 -2.43
C ILE A 152 -26.31 13.33 -1.83
N PRO A 153 -25.15 12.93 -2.39
CA PRO A 153 -24.53 11.67 -2.02
C PRO A 153 -23.77 11.75 -0.68
N THR A 154 -23.41 12.96 -0.22
CA THR A 154 -22.73 13.21 1.06
C THR A 154 -23.22 14.51 1.71
N SER A 155 -23.10 14.62 3.04
CA SER A 155 -23.39 15.88 3.73
C SER A 155 -22.32 16.93 3.40
N GLY A 156 -22.73 18.13 3.01
CA GLY A 156 -21.82 19.23 2.66
C GLY A 156 -22.52 20.46 2.09
N LEU A 157 -21.74 21.47 1.71
CA LEU A 157 -22.23 22.65 1.01
C LEU A 157 -22.22 22.40 -0.51
N TYR A 158 -23.34 22.69 -1.18
CA TYR A 158 -23.50 22.55 -2.62
C TYR A 158 -24.04 23.85 -3.22
N CYS A 159 -23.60 24.21 -4.43
CA CYS A 159 -24.14 25.31 -5.22
C CYS A 159 -24.82 24.73 -6.46
N ILE A 160 -26.07 25.11 -6.70
CA ILE A 160 -26.85 24.72 -7.87
C ILE A 160 -27.35 26.00 -8.53
N SER A 161 -27.10 26.13 -9.83
CA SER A 161 -27.57 27.25 -10.63
C SER A 161 -28.25 26.70 -11.87
N ALA A 162 -29.45 27.20 -12.17
CA ALA A 162 -30.20 26.85 -13.37
C ALA A 162 -30.61 28.14 -14.09
N LEU A 163 -30.54 28.12 -15.41
CA LEU A 163 -31.11 29.16 -16.26
C LEU A 163 -32.37 28.57 -16.90
N VAL A 164 -33.52 29.15 -16.60
CA VAL A 164 -34.79 28.80 -17.25
C VAL A 164 -35.06 29.90 -18.28
N THR A 165 -35.07 29.51 -19.55
CA THR A 165 -35.42 30.38 -20.68
C THR A 165 -36.91 30.33 -20.96
#